data_AF-A0A7Y3TIN3-F1
#
_entry.id   AF-A0A7Y3TIN3-F1
#
_cell.length_a   1.000
_cell.length_b   1.000
_cell.length_c   1.000
_cell.angle_alpha   90.00
_cell.angle_beta   90.00
_cell.angle_gamma   90.00
#
_symmetry.space_group_name_H-M   'P 1'
#
loop_
_entity.id
_entity.type
_entity.pdbx_description
1 polymer ?
#
loop_
_entity_poly.entity_id
_entity_poly.type
_entity_poly.pdbx_seq_one_letter_code
_entity_poly.pdbx_strand_id
1 'polypeptide(L)'
;MVPEISQRRIPLILQCFLYILLVKRSIIITRYPELHFFFLGALFSTIVALVLSLFKIKASLHMLAISGLTVFIIGLNIHLQMQNPYWTALAVLLTGAVASSRLEMEAHTHKELLIGLLAGTLPQILFLYLWL
;
A
#
# COMPACT_ATOMS: atom_id res chain seq x y z
N MET A 1 -1.69 18.84 -4.15
CA MET A 1 -1.07 18.15 -3.00
C MET A 1 -1.46 18.91 -1.75
N VAL A 2 -1.85 18.25 -0.65
CA VAL A 2 -2.13 18.95 0.60
C VAL A 2 -0.82 19.61 1.10
N PRO A 3 -0.76 20.94 1.27
CA PRO A 3 0.48 21.67 1.54
C PRO A 3 1.03 21.36 2.94
N GLU A 4 0.13 21.16 3.90
CA GLU A 4 0.42 20.87 5.31
C GLU A 4 0.37 19.36 5.57
N ILE A 5 1.43 18.81 6.18
CA ILE A 5 1.49 17.39 6.58
C ILE A 5 0.45 17.09 7.67
N SER A 6 0.16 18.09 8.51
CA SER A 6 -0.81 18.02 9.61
C SER A 6 -2.22 17.67 9.11
N GLN A 7 -2.61 18.20 7.95
CA GLN A 7 -3.91 17.99 7.32
C GLN A 7 -4.11 16.55 6.80
N ARG A 8 -3.04 15.75 6.69
CA ARG A 8 -3.13 14.32 6.27
C ARG A 8 -3.58 13.40 7.40
N ARG A 9 -3.49 13.82 8.67
CA ARG A 9 -3.75 12.96 9.83
C ARG A 9 -5.20 12.50 9.90
N ILE A 10 -6.15 13.41 9.74
CA ILE A 10 -7.59 13.08 9.79
C ILE A 10 -7.96 12.08 8.69
N PRO A 11 -7.60 12.29 7.41
CA PRO A 11 -7.81 11.28 6.36
C PRO A 11 -7.19 9.92 6.67
N LEU A 12 -5.96 9.87 7.20
CA LEU A 12 -5.29 8.60 7.51
C LEU A 12 -5.96 7.86 8.68
N ILE A 13 -6.39 8.57 9.72
CA ILE A 13 -7.12 7.98 10.85
C ILE A 13 -8.46 7.42 10.36
N LEU A 14 -9.19 8.17 9.54
CA LEU A 14 -10.43 7.71 8.94
C LEU A 14 -10.19 6.46 8.09
N GLN A 15 -9.14 6.45 7.28
CA GLN A 15 -8.78 5.30 6.45
C GLN A 15 -8.47 4.05 7.29
N CYS A 16 -7.72 4.19 8.40
CA CYS A 16 -7.49 3.10 9.34
C CYS A 16 -8.81 2.55 9.90
N PHE A 17 -9.71 3.44 10.32
CA PHE A 17 -11.03 3.05 10.83
C PHE A 17 -11.85 2.28 9.77
N LEU A 18 -11.86 2.75 8.52
CA LEU A 18 -12.55 2.09 7.43
C LEU A 18 -11.97 0.71 7.12
N TYR A 19 -10.63 0.57 7.12
CA TYR A 19 -10.00 -0.74 6.94
C TYR A 19 -10.33 -1.71 8.06
N ILE A 20 -10.33 -1.26 9.33
CA ILE A 20 -10.73 -2.09 10.47
C ILE A 20 -12.18 -2.59 10.31
N LEU A 21 -13.09 -1.70 9.91
CA LEU A 21 -14.48 -2.07 9.67
C LEU A 21 -14.59 -3.11 8.55
N LEU A 22 -13.87 -2.89 7.45
CA LEU A 22 -13.86 -3.77 6.28
C LEU A 22 -13.40 -5.19 6.63
N VAL A 23 -12.25 -5.34 7.30
CA VAL A 23 -11.68 -6.66 7.66
C VAL A 23 -12.49 -7.37 8.75
N LYS A 24 -13.17 -6.63 9.64
CA LYS A 24 -14.00 -7.23 10.69
C LYS A 24 -15.40 -7.65 10.22
N ARG A 25 -16.00 -6.93 9.27
CA ARG A 25 -17.42 -7.12 8.90
C ARG A 25 -17.62 -7.74 7.53
N SER A 26 -16.85 -7.35 6.53
CA SER A 26 -17.14 -7.69 5.13
C SER A 26 -16.18 -8.73 4.57
N ILE A 27 -14.88 -8.55 4.80
CA ILE A 27 -13.83 -9.39 4.24
C ILE A 27 -13.26 -10.25 5.37
N ILE A 28 -14.04 -11.24 5.79
CA ILE A 28 -13.66 -12.16 6.86
C ILE A 28 -12.67 -13.22 6.36
N ILE A 29 -11.73 -13.59 7.22
CA ILE A 29 -10.64 -14.53 6.90
C ILE A 29 -11.13 -15.90 6.40
N THR A 30 -12.26 -16.40 6.91
CA THR A 30 -12.79 -17.72 6.53
C THR A 30 -13.35 -17.78 5.11
N ARG A 31 -13.64 -16.63 4.49
CA ARG A 31 -14.25 -16.55 3.16
C ARG A 31 -13.31 -15.97 2.11
N TYR A 32 -12.49 -14.99 2.51
CA TYR A 32 -11.62 -14.24 1.60
C TYR A 32 -10.25 -14.01 2.25
N PRO A 33 -9.46 -15.06 2.54
CA PRO A 33 -8.22 -14.94 3.30
C PRO A 33 -7.20 -14.00 2.64
N GLU A 34 -7.03 -14.08 1.32
CA GLU A 34 -6.06 -13.27 0.57
C GLU A 34 -6.42 -11.78 0.64
N LEU A 35 -7.70 -11.45 0.41
CA LEU A 35 -8.19 -10.07 0.54
C LEU A 35 -8.17 -9.59 1.99
N HIS A 36 -8.46 -10.46 2.96
CA HIS A 36 -8.40 -10.12 4.38
C HIS A 36 -7.00 -9.64 4.76
N PHE A 37 -5.98 -10.42 4.41
CA PHE A 37 -4.58 -10.09 4.67
C PHE A 37 -4.07 -8.93 3.82
N PHE A 38 -4.56 -8.75 2.59
CA PHE A 38 -4.27 -7.56 1.79
C PHE A 38 -4.72 -6.27 2.47
N PHE A 39 -5.97 -6.23 2.94
CA PHE A 39 -6.50 -5.05 3.64
C PHE A 39 -5.90 -4.86 5.04
N LEU A 40 -5.48 -5.95 5.69
CA LEU A 40 -4.71 -5.86 6.94
C LEU A 40 -3.31 -5.27 6.69
N GLY A 41 -2.65 -5.66 5.60
CA GLY A 41 -1.41 -5.02 5.16
C GLY A 41 -1.61 -3.54 4.84
N ALA A 42 -2.70 -3.18 4.15
CA ALA A 42 -3.03 -1.78 3.85
C ALA A 42 -3.31 -0.96 5.13
N LEU A 43 -3.94 -1.56 6.14
CA LEU A 43 -4.11 -0.95 7.46
C LEU A 43 -2.76 -0.66 8.11
N PHE A 44 -1.85 -1.65 8.14
CA PHE A 44 -0.52 -1.46 8.72
C PHE A 44 0.31 -0.42 7.95
N SER A 45 0.27 -0.43 6.61
CA SER A 45 0.89 0.62 5.79
C SER A 45 0.33 2.01 6.12
N THR A 46 -0.99 2.12 6.32
CA THR A 46 -1.64 3.40 6.67
C THR A 46 -1.25 3.86 8.09
N ILE A 47 -1.12 2.94 9.04
CA ILE A 47 -0.60 3.22 10.39
C ILE A 47 0.86 3.72 10.29
N VAL A 48 1.71 3.07 9.49
CA VAL A 48 3.08 3.53 9.24
C VAL A 48 3.09 4.94 8.65
N ALA A 49 2.25 5.21 7.65
CA ALA A 49 2.13 6.55 7.07
C ALA A 49 1.64 7.60 8.08
N LEU A 50 0.73 7.24 8.97
CA LEU A 50 0.26 8.09 10.06
C LEU A 50 1.39 8.39 11.05
N VAL A 51 2.16 7.38 11.46
CA VAL A 51 3.33 7.55 12.34
C VAL A 51 4.38 8.46 11.69
N LEU A 52 4.71 8.23 10.42
CA LEU A 52 5.64 9.09 9.67
C LEU A 52 5.16 10.56 9.59
N SER A 53 3.84 10.77 9.45
CA SER A 53 3.22 12.11 9.48
C SER A 53 3.37 12.80 10.84
N LEU A 54 3.41 12.06 11.96
CA LEU A 54 3.70 12.63 13.29
C LEU A 54 5.14 13.16 13.37
N PHE A 55 6.08 12.47 12.74
CA PHE A 55 7.49 12.89 12.63
C PHE A 55 7.76 13.90 11.50
N LYS A 56 6.72 14.45 10.86
CA LYS A 56 6.82 15.37 9.72
C LYS A 56 7.57 14.79 8.51
N ILE A 57 7.64 13.47 8.39
CA ILE A 57 8.22 12.79 7.23
C ILE A 57 7.14 12.64 6.15
N LYS A 58 7.39 13.20 4.96
CA LYS A 58 6.44 13.17 3.84
C LYS A 58 6.56 11.87 3.04
N ALA A 59 5.94 10.79 3.50
CA ALA A 59 5.80 9.59 2.67
C ALA A 59 4.82 9.82 1.50
N SER A 60 5.13 9.26 0.33
CA SER A 60 4.20 9.24 -0.81
C SER A 60 3.13 8.17 -0.63
N LEU A 61 1.89 8.60 -0.39
CA LEU A 61 0.74 7.70 -0.26
C LEU A 61 0.40 6.98 -1.57
N HIS A 62 0.72 7.58 -2.71
CA HIS A 62 0.53 6.94 -4.02
C HIS A 62 1.50 5.77 -4.20
N MET A 63 2.78 5.96 -3.80
CA MET A 63 3.78 4.88 -3.83
C MET A 63 3.42 3.77 -2.85
N LEU A 64 2.94 4.11 -1.66
CA LEU A 64 2.45 3.15 -0.67
C LEU A 64 1.33 2.27 -1.23
N ALA A 65 0.33 2.88 -1.88
CA ALA A 65 -0.80 2.14 -2.43
C ALA A 65 -0.39 1.24 -3.62
N ILE A 66 0.31 1.77 -4.62
CA ILE A 66 0.63 1.00 -5.84
C ILE A 66 1.64 -0.13 -5.56
N SER A 67 2.58 0.10 -4.65
CA SER A 67 3.57 -0.92 -4.29
C SER A 67 2.96 -2.05 -3.47
N GLY A 68 2.06 -1.73 -2.53
CA GLY A 68 1.30 -2.74 -1.80
C GLY A 68 0.41 -3.57 -2.72
N LEU A 69 -0.28 -2.93 -3.67
CA LEU A 69 -1.06 -3.62 -4.70
C LEU A 69 -0.18 -4.52 -5.59
N THR A 70 1.01 -4.06 -5.96
CA THR A 70 1.94 -4.84 -6.79
C THR A 70 2.39 -6.11 -6.08
N VAL A 71 2.76 -6.03 -4.80
CA VAL A 71 3.10 -7.22 -3.99
C VAL A 71 1.91 -8.18 -3.91
N PHE A 72 0.71 -7.66 -3.72
CA PHE A 72 -0.50 -8.49 -3.67
C PHE A 72 -0.78 -9.21 -5.00
N ILE A 73 -0.64 -8.53 -6.14
CA ILE A 73 -0.81 -9.13 -7.48
C ILE A 73 0.24 -10.24 -7.70
N ILE A 74 1.49 -10.01 -7.31
CA ILE A 74 2.55 -11.03 -7.37
C ILE A 74 2.16 -12.23 -6.50
N GLY A 75 1.72 -11.99 -5.27
CA GLY A 75 1.24 -13.02 -4.36
C GLY A 75 0.09 -13.86 -4.93
N LEU A 76 -0.91 -13.20 -5.51
CA LEU A 76 -2.05 -13.87 -6.15
C LEU A 76 -1.60 -14.74 -7.33
N ASN A 77 -0.66 -14.25 -8.14
CA ASN A 77 -0.13 -15.01 -9.27
C ASN A 77 0.52 -16.33 -8.83
N ILE A 78 1.24 -16.29 -7.71
CA ILE A 78 1.90 -17.44 -7.09
C ILE A 78 0.84 -18.38 -6.47
N HIS A 79 -0.03 -17.85 -5.61
CA HIS A 79 -1.03 -18.63 -4.87
C HIS A 79 -2.00 -19.37 -5.79
N LEU A 80 -2.46 -18.70 -6.86
CA LEU A 80 -3.37 -19.29 -7.85
C LEU A 80 -2.65 -20.06 -8.96
N GLN A 81 -1.31 -20.17 -8.91
CA GLN A 81 -0.47 -20.84 -9.91
C GLN A 81 -0.78 -20.40 -11.35
N MET A 82 -1.09 -19.12 -11.55
CA MET A 82 -1.57 -18.61 -12.85
C MET A 82 -0.51 -18.68 -13.95
N GLN A 83 0.78 -18.70 -13.59
CA GLN A 83 1.93 -18.64 -14.51
C GLN A 83 1.83 -17.49 -15.53
N ASN A 84 1.12 -16.40 -15.17
CA ASN A 84 0.83 -15.28 -16.06
C ASN A 84 1.74 -14.09 -15.72
N PRO A 85 2.79 -13.81 -16.50
CA PRO A 85 3.71 -12.72 -16.19
C PRO A 85 3.13 -11.33 -16.54
N TYR A 86 2.08 -11.25 -17.36
CA TYR A 86 1.59 -9.99 -17.91
C TYR A 86 1.02 -9.05 -16.83
N TRP A 87 0.24 -9.59 -15.89
CA TRP A 87 -0.32 -8.79 -14.80
C TRP A 87 0.75 -8.25 -13.85
N THR A 88 1.75 -9.08 -13.54
CA THR A 88 2.89 -8.66 -12.72
C THR A 88 3.73 -7.61 -13.43
N ALA A 89 4.05 -7.81 -14.71
CA ALA A 89 4.82 -6.86 -15.50
C ALA A 89 4.08 -5.51 -15.61
N LEU A 90 2.77 -5.53 -15.82
CA LEU A 90 1.94 -4.33 -15.85
C LEU A 90 1.96 -3.61 -14.49
N ALA A 91 1.81 -4.32 -13.37
CA ALA A 91 1.84 -3.70 -12.04
C ALA A 91 3.19 -3.04 -11.72
N VAL A 92 4.30 -3.68 -12.10
CA VAL A 92 5.65 -3.11 -11.95
C VAL A 92 5.82 -1.86 -12.83
N LEU A 93 5.37 -1.90 -14.09
CA LEU A 93 5.40 -0.76 -14.99
C LEU A 93 4.60 0.41 -14.43
N LEU A 94 3.38 0.15 -13.94
CA LEU A 94 2.52 1.18 -13.34
C LEU A 94 3.12 1.76 -12.06
N THR A 95 3.85 0.97 -11.26
CA THR A 95 4.61 1.48 -10.12
C THR A 95 5.67 2.49 -10.57
N GLY A 96 6.39 2.20 -11.65
CA GLY A 96 7.34 3.15 -12.26
C GLY A 96 6.66 4.41 -12.78
N ALA A 97 5.53 4.28 -13.49
CA ALA A 97 4.77 5.42 -14.00
C ALA A 97 4.25 6.34 -12.87
N VAL A 98 3.76 5.76 -11.77
CA VAL A 98 3.34 6.53 -10.58
C VAL A 98 4.53 7.25 -9.95
N ALA A 99 5.69 6.59 -9.82
CA ALA A 99 6.90 7.21 -9.29
C ALA A 99 7.34 8.42 -10.15
N SER A 100 7.44 8.22 -11.47
CA SER A 100 7.81 9.28 -12.41
C SER A 100 6.83 10.46 -12.35
N SER A 101 5.53 10.19 -12.29
CA SER A 101 4.50 11.24 -12.17
C SER A 101 4.65 12.08 -10.89
N ARG A 102 5.12 11.48 -9.79
CA ARG A 102 5.35 12.24 -8.54
C ARG A 102 6.61 13.09 -8.57
N LEU A 103 7.65 12.65 -9.30
CA LEU A 103 8.86 13.43 -9.52
C LEU A 103 8.62 14.60 -10.48
N GLU A 104 7.92 14.36 -11.59
CA GLU A 104 7.61 15.37 -12.60
C GLU A 104 6.76 16.53 -12.03
N MET A 105 5.85 16.21 -11.10
CA MET A 105 5.05 17.23 -10.42
C MET A 105 5.80 17.96 -9.28
N GLU A 106 7.09 17.67 -9.09
CA GLU A 106 7.91 18.16 -7.97
C GLU A 106 7.25 17.96 -6.59
N ALA A 107 6.36 16.97 -6.51
CA ALA A 107 5.50 16.76 -5.36
C ALA A 107 6.21 15.97 -4.25
N HIS A 108 7.24 15.21 -4.64
CA HIS A 108 8.02 14.36 -3.76
C HIS A 108 9.47 14.24 -4.21
N THR A 109 10.37 14.03 -3.24
CA THR A 109 11.76 13.66 -3.54
C THR A 109 11.93 12.15 -3.71
N HIS A 110 13.04 11.72 -4.30
CA HIS A 110 13.41 10.29 -4.41
C HIS A 110 13.35 9.56 -3.06
N LYS A 111 13.80 10.20 -1.97
CA LYS A 111 13.77 9.62 -0.61
C LYS A 111 12.33 9.40 -0.12
N GLU A 112 11.44 10.37 -0.37
CA GLU A 112 10.03 10.29 0.02
C GLU A 112 9.26 9.21 -0.76
N LEU A 113 9.61 9.00 -2.03
CA LEU A 113 9.10 7.91 -2.84
C LEU A 113 9.59 6.55 -2.34
N LEU A 114 10.88 6.42 -2.00
CA LEU A 114 11.44 5.19 -1.44
C LEU A 114 10.78 4.83 -0.10
N ILE A 115 10.57 5.82 0.79
CA ILE A 115 9.86 5.62 2.05
C ILE A 115 8.42 5.15 1.78
N GLY A 116 7.72 5.78 0.84
CA GLY A 116 6.37 5.36 0.44
C GLY A 116 6.34 3.94 -0.11
N LEU A 117 7.30 3.58 -0.97
CA LEU A 117 7.45 2.24 -1.52
C LEU A 117 7.63 1.20 -0.40
N LEU A 118 8.60 1.40 0.50
CA LEU A 118 8.88 0.47 1.60
C LEU A 118 7.71 0.36 2.58
N ALA A 119 7.03 1.47 2.88
CA ALA A 119 5.85 1.47 3.73
C ALA A 119 4.67 0.69 3.13
N GLY A 120 4.59 0.59 1.80
CA GLY A 120 3.60 -0.24 1.11
C GLY A 120 4.01 -1.71 1.00
N THR A 121 5.27 -1.99 0.65
CA THR A 121 5.74 -3.35 0.40
C THR A 121 5.97 -4.17 1.66
N LEU A 122 6.60 -3.61 2.71
CA LEU A 122 6.99 -4.38 3.89
C LEU A 122 5.79 -4.97 4.64
N PRO A 123 4.70 -4.21 4.92
CA PRO A 123 3.52 -4.80 5.54
C PRO A 123 2.87 -5.86 4.66
N GLN A 124 2.82 -5.66 3.34
CA GLN A 124 2.24 -6.65 2.43
C GLN A 124 3.06 -7.95 2.41
N ILE A 125 4.39 -7.87 2.35
CA ILE A 125 5.27 -9.06 2.41
C ILE A 125 5.10 -9.81 3.75
N LEU A 126 5.00 -9.08 4.86
CA LEU A 126 4.77 -9.67 6.17
C LEU A 126 3.48 -10.52 6.20
N PHE A 127 2.39 -10.00 5.66
CA PHE A 127 1.11 -10.72 5.63
C PHE A 127 1.03 -11.75 4.50
N LEU A 128 1.82 -11.61 3.43
CA LEU A 128 1.90 -12.58 2.34
C LEU A 128 2.22 -13.98 2.85
N TYR A 129 3.12 -14.09 3.83
CA TYR A 129 3.49 -15.36 4.46
C TYR A 129 2.33 -16.11 5.13
N LEU A 130 1.22 -15.44 5.46
CA LEU A 130 0.11 -16.05 6.18
C LEU A 130 -0.94 -16.72 5.28
N TRP A 131 -0.93 -16.42 3.97
CA TRP A 131 -1.95 -16.93 3.05
C TRP A 131 -1.40 -17.51 1.75
N LEU A 132 -0.11 -17.28 1.47
CA LEU A 132 0.58 -17.89 0.34
C LEU A 132 0.99 -19.33 0.69
#